data_AF-A0A1V4YPY4-F1
#
_entry.id   AF-A0A1V4YPY4-F1
#
_cell.length_a   1.000
_cell.length_b   1.000
_cell.length_c   1.000
_cell.angle_alpha   90.00
_cell.angle_beta   90.00
_cell.angle_gamma   90.00
#
_symmetry.space_group_name_H-M   'P 1'
#
loop_
_entity.id
_entity.type
_entity.pdbx_description
1 polymer ?
#
loop_
_entity_poly.entity_id
_entity_poly.type
_entity_poly.pdbx_seq_one_letter_code
_entity_poly.pdbx_strand_id
1 'polypeptide(L)' 'MIKGNIIVNGDAGKFMAANKQKGMILAKKGRPIPPAEEKTLSIDDRNLLLGYGFNPNGFRKLE' A
#
# COMPACT_ATOMS: atom_id res chain seq x y z
N MET A 1 1.58 10.86 -6.06
CA MET A 1 2.16 9.75 -6.86
C MET A 1 1.49 9.72 -8.23
N ILE A 2 2.28 9.70 -9.31
CA ILE A 2 1.78 9.76 -10.70
C ILE A 2 1.56 8.35 -11.27
N LYS A 3 2.47 7.39 -11.05
CA LYS A 3 2.34 5.94 -11.39
C LYS A 3 3.41 5.11 -10.66
N GLY A 4 3.15 3.83 -10.39
CA GLY A 4 4.11 2.89 -9.78
C GLY A 4 3.52 2.06 -8.64
N ASN A 5 4.35 1.21 -8.03
CA ASN A 5 4.03 0.42 -6.85
C ASN A 5 5.00 0.75 -5.72
N ILE A 6 4.50 1.06 -4.53
CA ILE A 6 5.32 1.31 -3.33
C ILE A 6 5.00 0.26 -2.28
N ILE A 7 6.02 -0.38 -1.73
CA ILE A 7 5.88 -1.36 -0.65
C ILE A 7 6.60 -0.83 0.58
N VAL A 8 5.86 -0.65 1.68
CA VAL A 8 6.37 -0.16 2.96
C VAL A 8 6.23 -1.28 4.00
N ASN A 9 7.36 -1.95 4.29
CA ASN A 9 7.43 -2.99 5.32
C ASN A 9 7.56 -2.38 6.73
N GLY A 10 6.59 -1.54 7.12
CA GLY A 10 6.63 -0.80 8.39
C GLY A 10 5.46 0.17 8.55
N ASP A 11 5.64 1.12 9.47
CA ASP A 11 4.72 2.25 9.60
C ASP A 11 5.08 3.31 8.56
N ALA A 12 4.08 3.66 7.76
CA ALA A 12 4.21 4.58 6.65
C ALA A 12 3.77 6.01 7.02
N GLY A 13 3.38 6.23 8.29
CA GLY A 13 2.98 7.54 8.80
C GLY A 13 1.51 7.91 8.55
N LYS A 14 1.18 9.14 8.97
CA LYS A 14 -0.21 9.65 9.14
C LYS A 14 -0.80 10.35 7.90
N PHE A 15 0.02 10.65 6.89
CA PHE A 15 -0.39 11.44 5.70
C PHE A 15 0.01 10.74 4.40
N MET A 16 -0.21 9.43 4.38
CA MET A 16 0.10 8.60 3.22
C MET A 16 -0.89 8.83 2.09
N ALA A 17 -0.41 8.68 0.86
CA ALA A 17 -1.20 8.86 -0.36
C ALA A 17 -1.83 10.26 -0.56
N ALA A 18 -1.32 11.28 0.13
CA ALA A 18 -1.64 12.68 -0.12
C ALA A 18 -1.47 13.03 -1.61
N ASN A 19 -2.51 13.50 -2.28
CA ASN A 19 -2.49 13.81 -3.72
C ASN A 19 -2.00 12.64 -4.59
N LYS A 20 -2.34 11.40 -4.23
CA LYS A 20 -2.18 10.25 -5.13
C LYS A 20 -3.13 10.42 -6.33
N GLN A 21 -2.58 10.40 -7.54
CA GLN A 21 -3.36 10.41 -8.78
C GLN A 21 -3.55 8.98 -9.31
N LYS A 22 -2.46 8.19 -9.42
CA LYS A 22 -2.50 6.76 -9.80
C LYS A 22 -1.34 5.99 -9.15
N GLY A 23 -1.41 4.66 -9.18
CA GLY A 23 -0.44 3.73 -8.58
C GLY A 23 -1.03 2.93 -7.42
N MET A 24 -0.21 2.10 -6.80
CA MET A 24 -0.59 1.26 -5.66
C MET A 24 0.43 1.41 -4.53
N ILE A 25 -0.05 1.53 -3.30
CA ILE A 25 0.81 1.57 -2.12
C ILE A 25 0.38 0.43 -1.18
N LEU A 26 1.34 -0.40 -0.77
CA LEU A 26 1.14 -1.50 0.17
C LEU A 26 1.91 -1.16 1.45
N ALA A 27 1.22 -0.99 2.58
CA ALA A 27 1.86 -0.64 3.85
C ALA A 27 1.31 -1.50 5.00
N LYS A 28 2.14 -1.87 5.98
CA LYS A 28 1.69 -2.60 7.17
C LYS A 28 0.86 -1.74 8.13
N LYS A 29 1.25 -0.48 8.25
CA LYS A 29 0.57 0.48 9.11
C LYS A 29 0.69 1.85 8.47
N GLY A 30 -0.40 2.61 8.50
CA GLY A 30 -0.46 3.93 7.88
C GLY A 30 -1.90 4.38 7.82
N ARG A 31 -2.11 5.68 7.83
CA ARG A 31 -3.44 6.26 7.60
C ARG A 31 -3.42 6.96 6.25
N PRO A 32 -4.21 6.50 5.26
CA PRO A 32 -4.39 7.27 4.05
C PRO A 32 -5.13 8.56 4.40
N ILE A 33 -4.80 9.63 3.68
CA ILE A 33 -5.66 10.80 3.64
C ILE A 33 -6.44 10.82 2.33
N PRO A 34 -7.68 11.37 2.34
CA PRO A 34 -8.46 11.55 1.12
C PRO A 34 -7.63 12.24 0.04
N PRO A 35 -7.68 11.79 -1.23
CA PRO A 35 -8.70 10.93 -1.86
C PRO A 35 -8.43 9.41 -1.85
N ALA A 36 -7.39 8.94 -1.18
CA ALA A 36 -7.03 7.51 -1.19
C ALA A 36 -7.82 6.72 -0.12
N GLU A 37 -8.25 5.52 -0.48
CA GLU A 37 -8.99 4.59 0.37
C GLU A 37 -8.12 3.40 0.79
N GLU A 38 -8.44 2.84 1.95
CA GLU A 38 -7.83 1.60 2.42
C GLU A 38 -8.64 0.40 1.90
N LYS A 39 -7.98 -0.48 1.16
CA LYS A 39 -8.54 -1.73 0.66
C LYS A 39 -7.78 -2.94 1.20
N THR A 40 -8.50 -4.04 1.33
CA THR A 40 -7.91 -5.35 1.63
C THR A 40 -7.02 -5.80 0.46
N LEU A 41 -5.93 -6.51 0.75
CA LEU A 41 -5.08 -7.07 -0.32
C LEU A 41 -5.83 -8.10 -1.15
N SER A 42 -5.69 -7.97 -2.47
CA SER A 42 -6.06 -9.03 -3.40
C SER A 42 -5.03 -10.17 -3.38
N ILE A 43 -5.39 -11.31 -3.97
CA ILE A 43 -4.51 -12.48 -4.11
C ILE A 43 -3.26 -12.12 -4.93
N ASP A 44 -3.41 -11.33 -6.00
CA ASP A 44 -2.30 -10.83 -6.80
C ASP A 44 -1.32 -9.98 -6.00
N ASP A 45 -1.83 -9.07 -5.15
CA ASP A 45 -1.01 -8.20 -4.30
C ASP A 45 -0.22 -9.03 -3.27
N ARG A 46 -0.83 -10.11 -2.76
CA ARG A 46 -0.15 -11.06 -1.86
C ARG A 46 0.96 -11.82 -2.56
N ASN A 47 0.70 -12.32 -3.76
CA ASN A 47 1.71 -13.01 -4.56
C ASN A 47 2.86 -12.08 -4.95
N LEU A 48 2.57 -10.80 -5.24
CA LEU A 48 3.59 -9.78 -5.47
C LEU A 48 4.49 -9.58 -4.24
N LEU A 49 3.89 -9.44 -3.05
CA LEU A 49 4.64 -9.29 -1.80
C LEU A 49 5.51 -10.52 -1.50
N LEU A 50 4.95 -11.72 -1.66
CA LEU A 50 5.68 -12.98 -1.49
C LEU A 50 6.84 -13.10 -2.50
N GLY A 51 6.62 -12.70 -3.75
CA GLY A 51 7.65 -12.68 -4.80
C GLY A 51 8.82 -11.76 -4.48
N TYR A 52 8.59 -10.68 -3.73
CA TYR A 52 9.63 -9.80 -3.21
C TYR A 52 10.21 -10.23 -1.84
N GLY A 53 9.74 -11.35 -1.28
CA GLY A 53 10.18 -11.85 0.02
C GLY A 53 9.54 -11.16 1.24
N PHE A 54 8.48 -10.38 1.04
CA PHE A 54 7.72 -9.77 2.13
C PHE A 54 6.60 -10.69 2.63
N ASN A 55 6.39 -10.73 3.95
CA ASN A 55 5.23 -11.41 4.52
C ASN A 55 3.97 -10.55 4.30
N PRO A 56 2.98 -11.00 3.51
CA PRO A 56 1.78 -10.22 3.20
C PRO A 56 0.86 -10.01 4.41
N ASN A 57 1.07 -10.72 5.52
CA ASN A 57 0.30 -10.50 6.73
C ASN A 57 0.51 -9.10 7.30
N GLY A 58 -0.61 -8.44 7.58
CA GLY A 58 -0.64 -7.09 8.13
C GLY A 58 -0.48 -5.97 7.12
N PHE A 59 -0.15 -6.25 5.85
CA PHE A 59 -0.19 -5.22 4.82
C PHE A 59 -1.64 -4.76 4.56
N ARG A 60 -1.77 -3.56 4.04
CA ARG A 60 -3.00 -2.96 3.54
C ARG A 60 -2.71 -2.22 2.25
N LYS A 61 -3.67 -2.23 1.33
CA LYS A 61 -3.57 -1.53 0.07
C LYS A 61 -4.18 -0.14 0.22
N LEU A 62 -3.45 0.87 -0.21
CA LEU A 62 -3.85 2.27 -0.16
C LEU A 62 -3.94 2.74 -1.61
N GLU A 63 -5.17 2.96 -2.07
CA GLU A 63 -5.48 3.27 -3.46
C GLU A 63 -6.41 4.47 -3.59
#